data_AF-A0A4T0BAM1-F1
#
_entry.id   AF-A0A4T0BAM1-F1
#
_cell.length_a   1.000
_cell.length_b   1.000
_cell.length_c   1.000
_cell.angle_alpha   90.00
_cell.angle_beta   90.00
_cell.angle_gamma   90.00
#
_symmetry.space_group_name_H-M   'P 1'
#
loop_
_entity.id
_entity.type
_entity.pdbx_description
1 polymer ?
#
loop_
_entity_poly.entity_id
_entity_poly.type
_entity_poly.pdbx_seq_one_letter_code
_entity_poly.pdbx_strand_id
1 'polypeptide(L)'
;MRSSILSLALCAVSTTVAVQIDTEGLPDTGLDTSSWQTGVAPPIDDLVDANDFQIAAKNALSDRHYAYYRTAALDEITYNANMQDWAKIRLNGFSFTDVSNIDTTTSILGHKFDAPFFIAPAAKAGYASDGAETNLAKAAGKAGLLYVPSISSSQSIEEIGAAAVDGQVMFHQEYVWSDKAKLQDELKRMEAAGFKAVAMED
;
A
#
# COMPACT_ATOMS: atom_id res chain seq x y z
N MET A 1 -37.67 -48.16 39.57
CA MET A 1 -37.30 -48.00 38.16
C MET A 1 -36.91 -46.54 37.94
N ARG A 2 -35.61 -46.24 37.96
CA ARG A 2 -35.06 -44.89 37.74
C ARG A 2 -34.67 -44.79 36.27
N SER A 3 -35.22 -43.84 35.52
CA SER A 3 -34.79 -43.54 34.17
C SER A 3 -34.19 -42.13 34.17
N SER A 4 -32.86 -42.07 34.12
CA SER A 4 -32.10 -40.82 34.01
C SER A 4 -31.94 -40.50 32.52
N ILE A 5 -32.48 -39.36 32.09
CA ILE A 5 -32.31 -38.85 30.73
C ILE A 5 -30.98 -38.08 30.71
N LEU A 6 -30.01 -38.62 29.96
CA LEU A 6 -28.70 -38.03 29.76
C LEU A 6 -28.81 -37.01 28.61
N SER A 7 -28.73 -35.71 28.92
CA SER A 7 -28.63 -34.65 27.91
C SER A 7 -27.23 -34.62 27.32
N LEU A 8 -27.12 -34.92 26.04
CA LEU A 8 -25.87 -34.79 25.27
C LEU A 8 -25.74 -33.32 24.83
N ALA A 9 -24.92 -32.54 25.53
CA ALA A 9 -24.54 -31.21 25.09
C ALA A 9 -23.48 -31.33 23.98
N LEU A 10 -23.86 -31.00 22.76
CA LEU A 10 -22.95 -30.95 21.62
C LEU A 10 -22.13 -29.65 21.70
N CYS A 11 -20.95 -29.71 22.32
CA CYS A 11 -19.97 -28.62 22.23
C CYS A 11 -19.46 -28.56 20.78
N ALA A 12 -19.92 -27.55 20.02
CA ALA A 12 -19.28 -27.18 18.77
C ALA A 12 -17.91 -26.59 19.09
N VAL A 13 -16.87 -27.41 19.02
CA VAL A 13 -15.49 -26.93 19.01
C VAL A 13 -15.29 -26.24 17.66
N SER A 14 -15.34 -24.91 17.66
CA SER A 14 -14.86 -24.13 16.51
C SER A 14 -13.35 -24.32 16.45
N THR A 15 -12.91 -25.28 15.64
CA THR A 15 -11.51 -25.39 15.26
C THR A 15 -11.22 -24.20 14.35
N THR A 16 -10.69 -23.13 14.92
CA THR A 16 -9.96 -22.12 14.14
C THR A 16 -8.74 -22.84 13.56
N VAL A 17 -8.88 -23.32 12.33
CA VAL A 17 -7.72 -23.75 11.55
C VAL A 17 -6.91 -22.49 11.34
N ALA A 18 -5.74 -22.42 11.98
CA ALA A 18 -4.80 -21.33 11.74
C ALA A 18 -4.59 -21.21 10.23
N VAL A 19 -4.77 -20.01 9.70
CA VAL A 19 -4.63 -19.78 8.26
C VAL A 19 -3.16 -19.97 7.93
N GLN A 20 -2.84 -21.12 7.31
CA GLN A 20 -1.49 -21.36 6.82
C GLN A 20 -1.35 -20.62 5.49
N ILE A 21 -0.98 -19.34 5.58
CA ILE A 21 -0.76 -18.47 4.42
C ILE A 21 0.61 -18.80 3.87
N ASP A 22 0.66 -19.11 2.57
CA ASP A 22 1.93 -19.20 1.85
C ASP A 22 2.60 -17.82 1.82
N THR A 23 3.76 -17.71 2.47
CA THR A 23 4.54 -16.48 2.62
C THR A 23 5.31 -16.08 1.36
N GLU A 24 5.21 -16.85 0.28
CA GLU A 24 5.82 -16.54 -1.03
C GLU A 24 7.34 -16.36 -0.99
N GLY A 25 8.00 -17.00 -0.02
CA GLY A 25 9.44 -16.88 0.18
C GLY A 25 9.87 -15.53 0.78
N LEU A 26 8.93 -14.74 1.31
CA LEU A 26 9.25 -13.55 2.10
C LEU A 26 10.00 -13.95 3.38
N PRO A 27 10.89 -13.09 3.89
CA PRO A 27 11.59 -13.34 5.15
C PRO A 27 10.62 -13.64 6.29
N ASP A 28 10.99 -14.58 7.17
CA ASP A 28 10.24 -14.85 8.40
C ASP A 28 10.48 -13.70 9.39
N THR A 29 9.45 -12.90 9.58
CA THR A 29 9.42 -11.74 10.47
C THR A 29 9.06 -12.13 11.90
N GLY A 30 8.71 -13.40 12.14
CA GLY A 30 8.07 -13.85 13.37
C GLY A 30 6.57 -13.54 13.43
N LEU A 31 5.95 -13.27 12.27
CA LEU A 31 4.51 -12.99 12.14
C LEU A 31 3.66 -14.16 12.65
N ASP A 32 2.85 -13.90 13.68
CA ASP A 32 1.88 -14.87 14.20
C ASP A 32 0.51 -14.63 13.55
N THR A 33 0.14 -15.49 12.60
CA THR A 33 -1.14 -15.42 11.90
C THR A 33 -2.24 -16.25 12.56
N SER A 34 -2.01 -16.82 13.75
CA SER A 34 -2.95 -17.76 14.39
C SER A 34 -4.30 -17.14 14.75
N SER A 35 -4.35 -15.82 14.98
CA SER A 35 -5.55 -15.05 15.28
C SER A 35 -6.32 -14.59 14.03
N TRP A 36 -5.73 -14.73 12.84
CA TRP A 36 -6.26 -14.15 11.60
C TRP A 36 -7.46 -14.93 11.08
N GLN A 37 -8.37 -14.19 10.41
CA GLN A 37 -9.53 -14.76 9.72
C GLN A 37 -9.34 -14.63 8.21
N THR A 38 -9.57 -15.71 7.47
CA THR A 38 -9.46 -15.72 6.00
C THR A 38 -10.43 -14.74 5.36
N GLY A 39 -9.94 -13.95 4.39
CA GLY A 39 -10.74 -12.94 3.70
C GLY A 39 -10.96 -11.65 4.47
N VAL A 40 -10.31 -11.49 5.63
CA VAL A 40 -10.43 -10.31 6.49
C VAL A 40 -9.05 -9.70 6.70
N ALA A 41 -8.95 -8.38 6.59
CA ALA A 41 -7.71 -7.68 6.91
C ALA A 41 -7.38 -7.86 8.41
N PRO A 42 -6.15 -8.27 8.75
CA PRO A 42 -5.75 -8.44 10.14
C PRO A 42 -5.64 -7.09 10.88
N PRO A 43 -5.60 -7.09 12.22
CA PRO A 43 -5.27 -5.91 13.00
C PRO A 43 -3.93 -5.31 12.57
N ILE A 44 -3.84 -3.98 12.50
CA ILE A 44 -2.59 -3.31 12.11
C ILE A 44 -1.45 -3.54 13.10
N ASP A 45 -1.78 -3.77 14.38
CA ASP A 45 -0.80 -4.02 15.45
C ASP A 45 -0.07 -5.37 15.28
N ASP A 46 -0.61 -6.28 14.46
CA ASP A 46 0.05 -7.55 14.12
C ASP A 46 1.13 -7.37 13.04
N LEU A 47 1.13 -6.25 12.31
CA LEU A 47 2.00 -6.00 11.16
C LEU A 47 3.21 -5.19 11.59
N VAL A 48 4.40 -5.77 11.50
CA VAL A 48 5.65 -5.19 12.03
C VAL A 48 6.52 -4.64 10.90
N ASP A 49 6.55 -5.32 9.75
CA ASP A 49 7.33 -4.89 8.60
C ASP A 49 6.48 -4.75 7.31
N ALA A 50 7.13 -4.30 6.22
CA ALA A 50 6.47 -4.11 4.93
C ALA A 50 5.99 -5.43 4.28
N ASN A 51 6.68 -6.55 4.53
CA ASN A 51 6.33 -7.86 4.00
C ASN A 51 5.05 -8.41 4.65
N ASP A 52 4.84 -8.11 5.93
CA ASP A 52 3.62 -8.50 6.66
C ASP A 52 2.36 -7.93 5.98
N PHE A 53 2.44 -6.72 5.42
CA PHE A 53 1.33 -6.13 4.65
C PHE A 53 1.01 -6.91 3.37
N GLN A 54 2.01 -7.52 2.71
CA GLN A 54 1.78 -8.38 1.55
C GLN A 54 1.05 -9.66 1.96
N ILE A 55 1.45 -10.27 3.07
CA ILE A 55 0.81 -11.48 3.62
C ILE A 55 -0.63 -11.15 4.04
N ALA A 56 -0.84 -10.01 4.70
CA ALA A 56 -2.16 -9.50 5.05
C ALA A 56 -3.04 -9.26 3.82
N ALA A 57 -2.48 -8.68 2.76
CA ALA A 57 -3.18 -8.47 1.50
C ALA A 57 -3.55 -9.79 0.81
N LYS A 58 -2.65 -10.79 0.82
CA LYS A 58 -2.94 -12.14 0.31
C LYS A 58 -4.08 -12.81 1.05
N ASN A 59 -4.18 -12.59 2.36
CA ASN A 59 -5.28 -13.12 3.17
C ASN A 59 -6.62 -12.41 2.91
N ALA A 60 -6.60 -11.08 2.74
CA ALA A 60 -7.79 -10.25 2.73
C ALA A 60 -8.41 -10.07 1.34
N LEU A 61 -7.58 -10.04 0.29
CA LEU A 61 -8.03 -9.77 -1.08
C LEU A 61 -8.49 -11.04 -1.78
N SER A 62 -9.36 -10.89 -2.78
CA SER A 62 -9.62 -11.99 -3.72
C SER A 62 -8.36 -12.32 -4.53
N ASP A 63 -8.21 -13.58 -4.93
CA ASP A 63 -7.07 -14.04 -5.75
C ASP A 63 -6.82 -13.14 -6.96
N ARG A 64 -7.90 -12.68 -7.62
CA ARG A 64 -7.82 -11.79 -8.78
C ARG A 64 -7.23 -10.42 -8.43
N HIS A 65 -7.68 -9.83 -7.33
CA HIS A 65 -7.20 -8.51 -6.90
C HIS A 65 -5.78 -8.59 -6.36
N TYR A 66 -5.46 -9.64 -5.60
CA TYR A 66 -4.10 -9.88 -5.13
C TYR A 66 -3.14 -10.06 -6.32
N ALA A 67 -3.49 -10.92 -7.28
CA ALA A 67 -2.69 -11.14 -8.48
C ALA A 67 -2.45 -9.85 -9.26
N TYR A 68 -3.45 -8.96 -9.38
CA TYR A 68 -3.29 -7.68 -10.07
C TYR A 68 -2.15 -6.82 -9.52
N TYR A 69 -1.92 -6.83 -8.21
CA TYR A 69 -0.85 -6.06 -7.57
C TYR A 69 0.47 -6.83 -7.44
N ARG A 70 0.40 -8.14 -7.14
CA ARG A 70 1.58 -8.94 -6.83
C ARG A 70 2.35 -9.36 -8.08
N THR A 71 1.69 -9.55 -9.22
CA THR A 71 2.37 -10.10 -10.40
C THR A 71 3.31 -9.09 -11.06
N ALA A 72 4.46 -9.57 -11.52
CA ALA A 72 5.36 -8.82 -12.39
C ALA A 72 5.40 -9.42 -13.80
N ALA A 73 6.21 -8.83 -14.68
CA ALA A 73 6.29 -9.26 -16.08
C ALA A 73 6.91 -10.67 -16.21
N LEU A 74 6.23 -11.54 -16.98
CA LEU A 74 6.69 -12.89 -17.36
C LEU A 74 7.20 -13.69 -16.14
N ASP A 75 8.46 -14.11 -16.18
CA ASP A 75 9.09 -14.95 -15.15
C ASP A 75 9.51 -14.15 -13.89
N GLU A 76 9.07 -12.90 -13.75
CA GLU A 76 9.32 -12.00 -12.61
C GLU A 76 10.81 -11.75 -12.29
N ILE A 77 11.71 -11.96 -13.26
CA ILE A 77 13.17 -11.88 -13.07
C ILE A 77 13.58 -10.49 -12.56
N THR A 78 13.07 -9.42 -13.18
CA THR A 78 13.39 -8.04 -12.79
C THR A 78 12.82 -7.68 -11.43
N TYR A 79 11.61 -8.16 -11.10
CA TYR A 79 11.01 -7.95 -9.78
C TYR A 79 11.90 -8.55 -8.68
N ASN A 80 12.31 -9.81 -8.86
CA ASN A 80 13.20 -10.49 -7.93
C ASN A 80 14.57 -9.82 -7.84
N ALA A 81 15.13 -9.36 -8.97
CA ALA A 81 16.40 -8.65 -9.01
C ALA A 81 16.36 -7.34 -8.21
N ASN A 82 15.30 -6.54 -8.37
CA ASN A 82 15.13 -5.27 -7.64
C ASN A 82 15.15 -5.48 -6.12
N MET A 83 14.51 -6.56 -5.62
CA MET A 83 14.50 -6.87 -4.19
C MET A 83 15.88 -7.34 -3.71
N GLN A 84 16.57 -8.17 -4.50
CA GLN A 84 17.89 -8.71 -4.14
C GLN A 84 19.02 -7.69 -4.23
N ASP A 85 18.86 -6.63 -5.04
CA ASP A 85 19.88 -5.60 -5.22
C ASP A 85 20.22 -4.87 -3.91
N TRP A 86 19.25 -4.70 -3.02
CA TRP A 86 19.47 -4.06 -1.71
C TRP A 86 20.44 -4.85 -0.82
N ALA A 87 20.46 -6.19 -0.91
CA ALA A 87 21.39 -7.03 -0.15
C ALA A 87 22.86 -6.86 -0.58
N LYS A 88 23.10 -6.26 -1.75
CA LYS A 88 24.44 -5.94 -2.26
C LYS A 88 25.00 -4.67 -1.63
N ILE A 89 24.15 -3.84 -1.02
CA ILE A 89 24.54 -2.58 -0.38
C ILE A 89 24.66 -2.81 1.14
N ARG A 90 25.79 -2.40 1.72
CA ARG A 90 26.00 -2.45 3.17
C ARG A 90 26.06 -1.03 3.73
N LEU A 91 25.29 -0.78 4.79
CA LEU A 91 25.39 0.47 5.54
C LEU A 91 26.64 0.41 6.44
N ASN A 92 27.46 1.45 6.38
CA ASN A 92 28.58 1.62 7.29
C ASN A 92 28.15 2.53 8.45
N GLY A 93 27.79 1.93 9.58
CA GLY A 93 27.38 2.67 10.76
C GLY A 93 28.56 3.42 11.39
N PHE A 94 28.40 4.72 11.63
CA PHE A 94 29.39 5.53 12.34
C PHE A 94 29.12 5.47 13.84
N SER A 95 30.15 5.08 14.62
CA SER A 95 30.08 5.06 16.08
C SER A 95 30.42 6.42 16.67
N PHE A 96 29.89 6.72 17.86
CA PHE A 96 30.12 7.96 18.62
C PHE A 96 29.63 9.25 17.93
N THR A 97 28.70 9.14 16.99
CA THR A 97 27.98 10.28 16.42
C THR A 97 26.75 10.59 17.26
N ASP A 98 26.53 11.85 17.62
CA ASP A 98 25.29 12.27 18.27
C ASP A 98 24.12 12.21 17.27
N VAL A 99 23.16 11.35 17.56
CA VAL A 99 21.93 11.13 16.75
C VAL A 99 20.68 11.47 17.56
N SER A 100 20.82 12.28 18.62
CA SER A 100 19.69 12.71 19.45
C SER A 100 18.65 13.53 18.68
N ASN A 101 19.05 14.19 17.60
CA ASN A 101 18.20 14.99 16.73
C ASN A 101 18.38 14.54 15.28
N ILE A 102 17.39 13.82 14.74
CA ILE A 102 17.36 13.35 13.35
C ILE A 102 16.29 14.15 12.61
N ASP A 103 16.67 14.73 11.48
CA ASP A 103 15.75 15.41 10.55
C ASP A 103 15.63 14.57 9.27
N THR A 104 14.45 14.00 9.04
CA THR A 104 14.13 13.22 7.83
C THR A 104 13.47 14.08 6.75
N THR A 105 13.26 15.37 7.02
CA THR A 105 12.56 16.24 6.07
C THR A 105 13.40 16.41 4.80
N THR A 106 12.71 16.52 3.67
CA THR A 106 13.35 16.73 2.36
C THR A 106 12.49 17.62 1.49
N SER A 107 12.97 17.94 0.29
CA SER A 107 12.18 18.64 -0.71
C SER A 107 12.18 17.94 -2.07
N ILE A 108 11.02 17.87 -2.72
CA ILE A 108 10.86 17.33 -4.07
C ILE A 108 10.23 18.43 -4.94
N LEU A 109 10.90 18.80 -6.03
CA LEU A 109 10.50 19.89 -6.93
C LEU A 109 10.16 21.22 -6.21
N GLY A 110 10.88 21.54 -5.14
CA GLY A 110 10.70 22.78 -4.38
C GLY A 110 9.63 22.72 -3.28
N HIS A 111 8.96 21.58 -3.09
CA HIS A 111 7.98 21.36 -2.02
C HIS A 111 8.59 20.53 -0.89
N LYS A 112 8.34 20.91 0.37
CA LYS A 112 8.87 20.22 1.56
C LYS A 112 7.97 19.05 1.97
N PHE A 113 8.59 17.95 2.40
CA PHE A 113 7.96 16.74 2.93
C PHE A 113 8.69 16.24 4.19
N ASP A 114 8.00 15.47 5.01
CA ASP A 114 8.50 15.06 6.34
C ASP A 114 9.41 13.82 6.29
N ALA A 115 9.40 13.07 5.18
CA ALA A 115 10.27 11.92 4.96
C ALA A 115 10.73 11.80 3.51
N PRO A 116 11.86 11.11 3.23
CA PRO A 116 12.45 11.01 1.90
C PRO A 116 11.87 9.88 1.05
N PHE A 117 10.57 9.65 1.14
CA PHE A 117 9.83 8.69 0.32
C PHE A 117 8.42 9.21 0.04
N PHE A 118 7.74 8.58 -0.91
CA PHE A 118 6.41 8.98 -1.34
C PHE A 118 5.60 7.76 -1.77
N ILE A 119 4.28 7.93 -1.85
CA ILE A 119 3.39 6.90 -2.39
C ILE A 119 3.42 7.02 -3.92
N ALA A 120 4.05 6.04 -4.56
CA ALA A 120 4.17 5.95 -6.01
C ALA A 120 2.82 5.65 -6.69
N PRO A 121 2.66 6.02 -7.98
CA PRO A 121 1.43 5.74 -8.71
C PRO A 121 1.21 4.24 -8.84
N ALA A 122 0.08 3.78 -8.30
CA ALA A 122 -0.42 2.42 -8.44
C ALA A 122 -1.88 2.51 -8.90
N ALA A 123 -2.17 1.89 -10.03
CA ALA A 123 -3.50 1.93 -10.63
C ALA A 123 -4.52 1.17 -9.77
N LYS A 124 -5.77 1.63 -9.80
CA LYS A 124 -6.95 0.96 -9.26
C LYS A 124 -6.85 0.59 -7.77
N ALA A 125 -6.55 1.53 -6.88
CA ALA A 125 -6.50 1.26 -5.44
C ALA A 125 -7.84 0.74 -4.87
N GLY A 126 -8.95 0.96 -5.59
CA GLY A 126 -10.27 0.42 -5.25
C GLY A 126 -10.38 -1.11 -5.25
N TYR A 127 -9.42 -1.84 -5.83
CA TYR A 127 -9.38 -3.30 -5.68
C TYR A 127 -8.93 -3.76 -4.28
N ALA A 128 -8.21 -2.91 -3.56
CA ALA A 128 -7.72 -3.20 -2.20
C ALA A 128 -8.69 -2.75 -1.10
N SER A 129 -9.37 -1.62 -1.29
CA SER A 129 -10.26 -1.03 -0.28
C SER A 129 -11.30 -0.12 -0.92
N ASP A 130 -12.50 -0.07 -0.36
CA ASP A 130 -13.59 0.81 -0.81
C ASP A 130 -13.21 2.30 -0.81
N GLY A 131 -12.30 2.72 0.07
CA GLY A 131 -11.84 4.12 0.14
C GLY A 131 -10.74 4.48 -0.86
N ALA A 132 -10.21 3.50 -1.60
CA ALA A 132 -9.33 3.65 -2.76
C ALA A 132 -8.25 4.74 -2.61
N GLU A 133 -8.05 5.57 -3.65
CA GLU A 133 -7.02 6.61 -3.71
C GLU A 133 -7.26 7.75 -2.71
N THR A 134 -8.51 8.03 -2.34
CA THR A 134 -8.88 9.02 -1.32
C THR A 134 -8.28 8.68 0.04
N ASN A 135 -8.23 7.40 0.40
CA ASN A 135 -7.57 6.96 1.63
C ASN A 135 -6.06 7.18 1.57
N LEU A 136 -5.43 6.91 0.42
CA LEU A 136 -4.00 7.14 0.21
C LEU A 136 -3.67 8.64 0.28
N ALA A 137 -4.47 9.49 -0.36
CA ALA A 137 -4.33 10.94 -0.30
C ALA A 137 -4.38 11.46 1.14
N LYS A 138 -5.40 11.04 1.91
CA LYS A 138 -5.55 11.42 3.32
C LYS A 138 -4.41 10.88 4.20
N ALA A 139 -3.97 9.65 3.97
CA ALA A 139 -2.87 9.04 4.72
C ALA A 139 -1.55 9.77 4.47
N ALA A 140 -1.20 10.00 3.20
CA ALA A 140 -0.01 10.75 2.82
C ALA A 140 -0.04 12.17 3.38
N GLY A 141 -1.19 12.84 3.29
CA GLY A 141 -1.37 14.20 3.79
C GLY A 141 -1.15 14.31 5.30
N LYS A 142 -1.74 13.40 6.07
CA LYS A 142 -1.53 13.34 7.54
C LYS A 142 -0.09 13.02 7.92
N ALA A 143 0.62 12.26 7.09
CA ALA A 143 2.01 11.87 7.30
C ALA A 143 3.03 12.89 6.75
N GLY A 144 2.58 13.98 6.11
CA GLY A 144 3.49 14.95 5.48
C GLY A 144 4.25 14.39 4.28
N LEU A 145 3.68 13.40 3.60
CA LEU A 145 4.29 12.69 2.46
C LEU A 145 3.67 13.11 1.13
N LEU A 146 4.47 13.00 0.08
CA LEU A 146 3.97 13.13 -1.29
C LEU A 146 3.12 11.90 -1.65
N TYR A 147 1.99 12.15 -2.31
CA TYR A 147 1.22 11.14 -3.03
C TYR A 147 1.15 11.51 -4.52
N VAL A 148 1.31 10.50 -5.37
CA VAL A 148 1.17 10.60 -6.82
C VAL A 148 0.15 9.55 -7.28
N PRO A 149 -1.15 9.86 -7.44
CA PRO A 149 -2.12 8.94 -8.01
C PRO A 149 -1.84 8.69 -9.50
N SER A 150 -2.25 7.52 -9.97
CA SER A 150 -2.14 7.12 -11.38
C SER A 150 -3.27 7.70 -12.22
N ILE A 151 -3.05 7.92 -13.52
CA ILE A 151 -4.15 8.15 -14.47
C ILE A 151 -5.17 6.99 -14.45
N SER A 152 -4.73 5.77 -14.15
CA SER A 152 -5.61 4.59 -14.07
C SER A 152 -6.15 4.36 -12.65
N SER A 153 -6.37 5.43 -11.89
CA SER A 153 -7.00 5.38 -10.56
C SER A 153 -8.46 4.91 -10.64
N SER A 154 -8.97 4.34 -9.55
CA SER A 154 -10.39 3.97 -9.42
C SER A 154 -11.30 5.19 -9.27
N GLN A 155 -10.78 6.28 -8.71
CA GLN A 155 -11.48 7.55 -8.51
C GLN A 155 -11.02 8.62 -9.52
N SER A 156 -11.86 9.63 -9.73
CA SER A 156 -11.54 10.76 -10.61
C SER A 156 -10.47 11.68 -10.01
N ILE A 157 -9.80 12.44 -10.89
CA ILE A 157 -8.81 13.46 -10.53
C ILE A 157 -9.39 14.44 -9.50
N GLU A 158 -10.64 14.86 -9.70
CA GLU A 158 -11.34 15.81 -8.84
C GLU A 158 -11.66 15.20 -7.47
N GLU A 159 -12.10 13.95 -7.41
CA GLU A 159 -12.38 13.26 -6.14
C GLU A 159 -11.11 13.11 -5.30
N ILE A 160 -9.99 12.73 -5.93
CA ILE A 160 -8.70 12.60 -5.26
C ILE A 160 -8.16 13.96 -4.82
N GLY A 161 -8.24 14.97 -5.68
CA GLY A 161 -7.83 16.34 -5.33
C GLY A 161 -8.64 16.91 -4.17
N ALA A 162 -9.95 16.67 -4.13
CA ALA A 162 -10.84 17.10 -3.05
C ALA A 162 -10.58 16.37 -1.72
N ALA A 163 -9.91 15.22 -1.74
CA ALA A 163 -9.54 14.47 -0.54
C ALA A 163 -8.27 14.98 0.15
N ALA A 164 -7.55 15.92 -0.48
CA ALA A 164 -6.33 16.49 0.08
C ALA A 164 -6.57 17.10 1.47
N VAL A 165 -5.64 16.92 2.39
CA VAL A 165 -5.63 17.66 3.66
C VAL A 165 -5.11 19.08 3.43
N ASP A 166 -5.45 20.01 4.32
CA ASP A 166 -5.05 21.41 4.21
C ASP A 166 -3.53 21.56 4.06
N GLY A 167 -3.10 22.24 3.00
CA GLY A 167 -1.68 22.49 2.70
C GLY A 167 -0.94 21.31 2.07
N GLN A 168 -1.59 20.18 1.81
CA GLN A 168 -0.97 19.02 1.17
C GLN A 168 -0.56 19.32 -0.28
N VAL A 169 0.63 18.87 -0.64
CA VAL A 169 1.13 18.87 -2.02
C VAL A 169 1.01 17.46 -2.59
N MET A 170 0.33 17.33 -3.73
CA MET A 170 0.27 16.11 -4.53
C MET A 170 0.74 16.40 -5.94
N PHE A 171 1.35 15.39 -6.56
CA PHE A 171 1.59 15.37 -8.01
C PHE A 171 0.61 14.38 -8.63
N HIS A 172 0.56 14.26 -9.95
CA HIS A 172 -0.30 13.29 -10.62
C HIS A 172 0.46 12.63 -11.77
N GLN A 173 0.30 11.33 -11.95
CA GLN A 173 0.94 10.57 -13.03
C GLN A 173 0.08 10.59 -14.30
N GLU A 174 0.70 10.76 -15.46
CA GLU A 174 0.02 10.88 -16.75
C GLU A 174 0.82 10.19 -17.88
N TYR A 175 0.10 9.65 -18.88
CA TYR A 175 0.67 9.13 -20.11
C TYR A 175 0.59 10.17 -21.24
N VAL A 176 1.57 10.16 -22.14
CA VAL A 176 1.47 10.96 -23.37
C VAL A 176 0.50 10.30 -24.33
N TRP A 177 -0.75 10.77 -24.34
CA TRP A 177 -1.74 10.35 -25.33
C TRP A 177 -1.37 10.84 -26.73
N SER A 178 -1.63 10.03 -27.74
CA SER A 178 -1.57 10.46 -29.14
C SER A 178 -2.59 11.57 -29.44
N ASP A 179 -3.72 11.55 -28.75
CA ASP A 179 -4.70 12.63 -28.75
C ASP A 179 -4.27 13.75 -27.78
N LYS A 180 -3.73 14.82 -28.38
CA LYS A 180 -3.27 16.00 -27.63
C LYS A 180 -4.41 16.79 -27.00
N ALA A 181 -5.61 16.76 -27.56
CA ALA A 181 -6.74 17.50 -27.01
C ALA A 181 -7.18 16.87 -25.68
N LYS A 182 -7.21 15.54 -25.63
CA LYS A 182 -7.45 14.80 -24.39
C LYS A 182 -6.39 15.11 -23.33
N LEU A 183 -5.10 15.02 -23.69
CA LEU A 183 -4.02 15.33 -22.76
C LEU A 183 -4.14 16.76 -22.21
N GLN A 184 -4.45 17.75 -23.06
CA GLN A 184 -4.66 19.13 -22.62
C GLN A 184 -5.83 19.29 -21.65
N ASP A 185 -6.88 18.50 -21.82
CA ASP A 185 -8.03 18.51 -20.91
C ASP A 185 -7.67 17.92 -19.54
N GLU A 186 -7.02 16.76 -19.52
CA GLU A 186 -6.57 16.13 -18.27
C GLU A 186 -5.61 17.02 -17.48
N LEU A 187 -4.64 17.66 -18.16
CA LEU A 187 -3.72 18.60 -17.51
C LEU A 187 -4.44 19.80 -16.86
N LYS A 188 -5.49 20.32 -17.49
CA LYS A 188 -6.31 21.40 -16.91
C LYS A 188 -7.09 20.91 -15.69
N ARG A 189 -7.64 19.69 -15.75
CA ARG A 189 -8.34 19.07 -14.63
C ARG A 189 -7.41 18.86 -13.44
N MET A 190 -6.18 18.39 -13.69
CA MET A 190 -5.14 18.22 -12.67
C MET A 190 -4.77 19.56 -12.02
N GLU A 191 -4.54 20.60 -12.82
CA GLU A 191 -4.24 21.94 -12.31
C GLU A 191 -5.40 22.48 -11.46
N ALA A 192 -6.64 22.35 -11.94
CA ALA A 192 -7.84 22.78 -11.24
C ALA A 192 -8.09 22.01 -9.93
N ALA A 193 -7.75 20.72 -9.90
CA ALA A 193 -7.81 19.87 -8.71
C ALA A 193 -6.65 20.13 -7.73
N GLY A 194 -5.69 20.99 -8.08
CA GLY A 194 -4.65 21.48 -7.17
C GLY A 194 -3.33 20.72 -7.22
N PHE A 195 -3.16 19.75 -8.13
CA PHE A 195 -1.91 19.03 -8.32
C PHE A 195 -0.78 19.98 -8.76
N LYS A 196 0.43 19.79 -8.20
CA LYS A 196 1.55 20.73 -8.37
C LYS A 196 2.60 20.33 -9.39
N ALA A 197 2.63 19.06 -9.79
CA ALA A 197 3.51 18.58 -10.85
C ALA A 197 2.91 17.35 -11.52
N VAL A 198 3.48 17.01 -12.68
CA VAL A 198 3.10 15.85 -13.49
C VAL A 198 4.28 14.89 -13.56
N ALA A 199 4.04 13.64 -13.19
CA ALA A 199 4.97 12.54 -13.41
C ALA A 199 4.62 11.87 -14.73
N MET A 200 5.46 12.09 -15.75
CA MET A 200 5.25 11.49 -17.07
C MET A 200 5.72 10.05 -17.07
N GLU A 201 4.89 9.15 -17.57
CA GLU A 201 5.26 7.77 -17.88
C GLU A 201 5.26 7.58 -19.41
N ASP A 202 6.30 6.91 -19.90
CA ASP A 202 6.64 6.77 -21.33
C ASP A 202 6.07 5.47 -21.91
#